data_AF-A0A662G4F5-F1
#
_entry.id   AF-A0A662G4F5-F1
#
_cell.length_a   1.000
_cell.length_b   1.000
_cell.length_c   1.000
_cell.angle_alpha   90.00
_cell.angle_beta   90.00
_cell.angle_gamma   90.00
#
_symmetry.space_group_name_H-M   'P 1'
#
loop_
_entity.id
_entity.type
_entity.pdbx_description
1 polymer ?
#
loop_
_entity_poly.entity_id
_entity_poly.type
_entity_poly.pdbx_seq_one_letter_code
_entity_poly.pdbx_strand_id
1 'polypeptide(L)'
;MENIFEVELFKEKGFVRKRCKKCGEYFWTLNSGQEYCGDPPCSEYSFINNPIPTYSSMDDIREAFLTFFERHGHIRIKRYPVVARWRDDVYLVGASIYDFQPWVTNGIVSPPANPLTISQPCIRLTDIDNVGKTGRHLTFFEMMAHHAFNIGEMIYWNNETVEFSFNLLTKVYKIP
;
A
#
# COMPACT_ATOMS: atom_id res chain seq x y z
N MET A 1 -9.55 11.48 21.57
CA MET A 1 -9.32 10.61 20.40
C MET A 1 -7.83 10.43 20.29
N GLU A 2 -7.33 9.21 20.49
CA GLU A 2 -5.94 8.89 20.16
C GLU A 2 -5.71 9.21 18.68
N ASN A 3 -4.56 9.80 18.38
CA ASN A 3 -4.18 10.14 17.03
C ASN A 3 -3.98 8.83 16.25
N ILE A 4 -4.84 8.55 15.26
CA ILE A 4 -4.76 7.33 14.44
C ILE A 4 -3.41 7.16 13.72
N PHE A 5 -2.63 8.23 13.62
CA PHE A 5 -1.29 8.22 13.04
C PHE A 5 -0.18 7.89 14.04
N GLU A 6 -0.48 7.74 15.33
CA GLU A 6 0.45 7.34 16.40
C GLU A 6 0.26 5.87 16.73
N VAL A 7 0.95 5.00 15.97
CA VAL A 7 0.91 3.55 16.17
C VAL A 7 1.98 3.07 17.16
N GLU A 8 1.76 1.91 17.77
CA GLU A 8 2.65 1.30 18.77
C GLU A 8 4.06 1.07 18.23
N LEU A 9 4.17 0.53 17.00
CA LEU A 9 5.45 0.31 16.32
C LEU A 9 6.32 1.58 16.31
N PHE A 10 5.73 2.75 16.08
CA PHE A 10 6.47 4.01 16.04
C PHE A 10 7.07 4.36 17.40
N LYS A 11 6.31 4.12 18.49
CA LYS A 11 6.79 4.33 19.85
C LYS A 11 7.91 3.34 20.20
N GLU A 12 7.71 2.05 19.89
CA GLU A 12 8.65 0.97 20.19
C GLU A 12 9.97 1.10 19.45
N LYS A 13 9.93 1.47 18.16
CA LYS A 13 11.14 1.63 17.33
C LYS A 13 11.78 3.01 17.46
N GLY A 14 11.12 3.97 18.11
CA GLY A 14 11.63 5.32 18.28
C GLY A 14 11.50 6.20 17.03
N PHE A 15 10.44 6.00 16.23
CA PHE A 15 10.12 6.93 15.15
C PHE A 15 9.77 8.30 15.73
N VAL A 16 10.26 9.34 15.07
CA VAL A 16 9.94 10.73 15.39
C VAL A 16 9.03 11.33 14.32
N ARG A 17 7.98 12.02 14.75
CA ARG A 17 7.11 12.78 13.86
C ARG A 17 7.74 14.14 13.59
N LYS A 18 7.97 14.46 12.32
CA LYS A 18 8.58 15.72 11.87
C LYS A 18 7.67 16.42 10.86
N ARG A 19 7.90 17.72 10.66
CA ARG A 19 7.23 18.51 9.63
C ARG A 19 8.24 18.83 8.52
N CYS A 20 7.90 18.49 7.29
CA CYS A 20 8.76 18.70 6.13
C CYS A 20 9.02 20.20 5.92
N LYS A 21 10.30 20.60 5.79
CA LYS A 21 10.67 22.01 5.57
C LYS A 21 10.19 22.59 4.23
N LYS A 22 9.85 21.75 3.24
CA LYS A 22 9.44 22.19 1.90
C LYS A 22 7.93 22.24 1.71
N CYS A 23 7.23 21.12 1.91
CA CYS A 23 5.77 21.06 1.72
C CYS A 23 4.97 21.33 2.99
N GLY A 24 5.59 21.30 4.17
CA GLY A 24 4.89 21.50 5.44
C GLY A 24 4.09 20.30 5.93
N GLU A 25 4.09 19.18 5.22
CA GLU A 25 3.42 17.93 5.64
C GLU A 25 4.14 17.23 6.80
N TYR A 26 3.38 16.52 7.61
CA TYR A 26 3.93 15.69 8.68
C TYR A 26 4.35 14.31 8.16
N PHE A 27 5.50 13.83 8.61
CA PHE A 27 6.02 12.50 8.28
C PHE A 27 6.68 11.86 9.50
N TRP A 28 6.84 10.54 9.44
CA TRP A 28 7.50 9.74 10.48
C TRP A 28 8.84 9.23 9.96
N THR A 29 9.87 9.26 10.81
CA THR A 29 11.21 8.77 10.43
C THR A 29 11.98 8.25 11.64
N LEU A 30 12.84 7.26 11.42
CA LEU A 30 13.87 6.84 12.40
C LEU A 30 15.14 7.72 12.32
N ASN A 31 15.32 8.45 11.23
CA ASN A 31 16.44 9.37 11.06
C ASN A 31 16.12 10.73 11.68
N SER A 32 16.62 10.96 12.90
CA SER A 32 16.43 12.22 13.62
C SER A 32 16.95 13.45 12.85
N GLY A 33 17.93 13.27 11.96
CA GLY A 33 18.48 14.33 11.09
C GLY A 33 17.65 14.63 9.85
N GLN A 34 16.67 13.81 9.47
CA GLN A 34 15.92 13.97 8.21
C GLN A 34 14.99 15.19 8.24
N GLU A 35 15.13 16.12 7.30
CA GLU A 35 14.38 17.39 7.30
C GLU A 35 13.21 17.43 6.29
N TYR A 36 13.20 16.53 5.32
CA TYR A 36 12.23 16.45 4.23
C TYR A 36 11.47 15.12 4.26
N CYS A 37 10.24 15.09 3.74
CA CYS A 37 9.36 13.91 3.82
C CYS A 37 9.84 12.69 3.02
N GLY A 38 10.83 12.84 2.13
CA GLY A 38 11.31 11.75 1.27
C GLY A 38 10.62 11.65 -0.08
N ASP A 39 9.52 12.37 -0.28
CA ASP A 39 8.78 12.37 -1.54
C ASP A 39 9.18 13.52 -2.48
N PRO A 40 9.20 13.31 -3.80
CA PRO A 40 9.30 14.39 -4.77
C PRO A 40 8.09 15.35 -4.67
N PRO A 41 8.30 16.67 -4.82
CA PRO A 41 9.57 17.34 -5.15
C PRO A 41 10.44 17.70 -3.94
N CYS A 42 10.11 17.25 -2.73
CA CYS A 42 10.85 17.54 -1.49
C CYS A 42 12.17 16.79 -1.37
N SER A 43 12.28 15.64 -2.03
CA SER A 43 13.50 14.84 -2.08
C SER A 43 13.68 14.24 -3.47
N GLU A 44 14.93 14.03 -3.86
CA GLU A 44 15.29 13.38 -5.13
C GLU A 44 15.38 11.87 -4.97
N TYR A 45 15.33 11.14 -6.08
CA TYR A 45 15.49 9.69 -6.07
C TYR A 45 16.94 9.30 -5.81
N SER A 46 17.17 8.65 -4.67
CA SER A 46 18.50 8.16 -4.27
C SER A 46 18.85 6.77 -4.81
N PHE A 47 17.87 6.03 -5.34
CA PHE A 47 18.05 4.64 -5.77
C PHE A 47 18.48 4.48 -7.24
N ILE A 48 18.43 5.55 -8.04
CA ILE A 48 18.89 5.51 -9.44
C ILE A 48 20.42 5.38 -9.44
N ASN A 49 20.95 4.33 -10.08
CA ASN A 49 22.36 3.93 -10.05
C ASN A 49 22.88 3.46 -8.67
N ASN A 50 22.01 3.34 -7.66
CA ASN A 50 22.33 2.80 -6.35
C ASN A 50 21.18 1.89 -5.88
N PRO A 51 21.02 0.72 -6.52
CA PRO A 51 19.87 -0.13 -6.29
C PRO A 51 19.84 -0.67 -4.86
N ILE A 52 18.67 -0.62 -4.24
CA ILE A 52 18.41 -1.33 -2.99
C ILE A 52 18.28 -2.82 -3.33
N PRO A 53 18.85 -3.75 -2.53
CA PRO A 53 18.67 -5.18 -2.75
C PRO A 53 17.19 -5.53 -2.89
N THR A 54 16.79 -6.13 -4.01
CA THR A 54 15.40 -6.50 -4.27
C THR A 54 15.34 -7.67 -5.23
N TYR A 55 14.14 -8.17 -5.47
CA TYR A 55 13.85 -9.26 -6.40
C TYR A 55 14.14 -8.88 -7.85
N SER A 56 14.50 -9.87 -8.66
CA SER A 56 14.88 -9.69 -10.07
C SER A 56 13.71 -9.68 -11.07
N SER A 57 12.50 -10.05 -10.65
CA SER A 57 11.31 -10.07 -11.52
C SER A 57 10.05 -9.56 -10.81
N MET A 58 9.08 -9.09 -11.60
CA MET A 58 7.77 -8.67 -11.08
C MET A 58 7.02 -9.84 -10.45
N ASP A 59 7.18 -11.05 -11.01
CA ASP A 59 6.52 -12.24 -10.50
C ASP A 59 7.06 -12.62 -9.11
N ASP A 60 8.37 -12.51 -8.90
CA ASP A 60 8.98 -12.77 -7.60
C ASP A 60 8.53 -11.75 -6.53
N ILE A 61 8.44 -10.46 -6.88
CA ILE A 61 7.92 -9.42 -5.98
C ILE A 61 6.47 -9.72 -5.58
N ARG A 62 5.65 -10.12 -6.57
CA ARG A 62 4.24 -10.47 -6.37
C ARG A 62 4.09 -11.67 -5.44
N GLU A 63 4.82 -12.74 -5.71
CA GLU A 63 4.75 -13.95 -4.90
C GLU A 63 5.28 -13.72 -3.48
N ALA A 64 6.33 -12.91 -3.32
CA ALA A 64 6.84 -12.52 -2.01
C ALA A 64 5.80 -11.76 -1.17
N PHE A 65 5.10 -10.80 -1.79
CA PHE A 65 4.01 -10.06 -1.15
C PHE A 65 2.88 -10.99 -0.70
N LEU A 66 2.36 -11.79 -1.64
CA LEU A 66 1.20 -12.65 -1.40
C LEU A 66 1.53 -13.71 -0.35
N THR A 67 2.69 -14.37 -0.48
CA THR A 67 3.17 -15.37 0.49
C THR A 67 3.37 -14.77 1.88
N PHE A 68 3.88 -13.53 1.98
CA PHE A 68 4.03 -12.85 3.26
C PHE A 68 2.67 -12.73 3.95
N PHE A 69 1.65 -12.21 3.28
CA PHE A 69 0.33 -12.04 3.90
C PHE A 69 -0.40 -13.39 4.13
N GLU A 70 -0.22 -14.38 3.26
CA GLU A 70 -0.74 -15.74 3.50
C GLU A 70 -0.20 -16.36 4.80
N ARG A 71 1.08 -16.15 5.10
CA ARG A 71 1.69 -16.61 6.37
C ARG A 71 1.19 -15.86 7.60
N HIS A 72 0.58 -14.68 7.43
CA HIS A 72 0.00 -13.88 8.50
C HIS A 72 -1.53 -13.99 8.57
N GLY A 73 -2.10 -15.03 7.96
CA GLY A 73 -3.52 -15.37 8.09
C GLY A 73 -4.44 -14.71 7.06
N HIS A 74 -3.90 -13.94 6.10
CA HIS A 74 -4.71 -13.40 5.01
C HIS A 74 -4.95 -14.47 3.95
N ILE A 75 -6.18 -14.57 3.46
CA ILE A 75 -6.48 -15.49 2.36
C ILE A 75 -6.15 -14.80 1.04
N ARG A 76 -5.30 -15.44 0.23
CA ARG A 76 -5.03 -14.99 -1.14
C ARG A 76 -6.24 -15.19 -2.02
N ILE A 77 -6.68 -14.12 -2.68
CA ILE A 77 -7.78 -14.16 -3.64
C ILE A 77 -7.27 -13.92 -5.07
N LYS A 78 -8.07 -14.36 -6.05
CA LYS A 78 -7.76 -14.12 -7.47
C LYS A 78 -8.08 -12.67 -7.84
N ARG A 79 -7.32 -12.13 -8.80
CA ARG A 79 -7.58 -10.82 -9.39
C ARG A 79 -8.97 -10.73 -10.02
N TYR A 80 -9.54 -9.54 -9.97
CA TYR A 80 -10.74 -9.13 -10.68
C TYR A 80 -10.37 -8.63 -12.09
N PRO A 81 -11.34 -8.58 -13.03
CA PRO A 81 -11.11 -7.94 -14.32
C PRO A 81 -10.94 -6.43 -14.15
N VAL A 82 -10.17 -5.79 -15.04
CA VAL A 82 -9.97 -4.33 -15.03
C VAL A 82 -11.23 -3.53 -15.37
N VAL A 83 -12.23 -4.19 -15.97
CA VAL A 83 -13.55 -3.60 -16.24
C VAL A 83 -14.45 -3.87 -15.04
N ALA A 84 -14.96 -2.81 -14.41
CA ALA A 84 -15.73 -2.89 -13.17
C ALA A 84 -17.17 -3.35 -13.43
N ARG A 85 -17.37 -4.65 -13.68
CA ARG A 85 -18.69 -5.22 -14.06
C ARG A 85 -19.71 -5.27 -12.93
N TRP A 86 -19.28 -5.16 -11.67
CA TRP A 86 -20.10 -5.31 -10.47
C TRP A 86 -20.65 -3.99 -9.92
N ARG A 87 -20.31 -2.86 -10.56
CA ARG A 87 -20.68 -1.51 -10.14
C ARG A 87 -20.93 -0.64 -11.38
N ASP A 88 -21.64 0.47 -11.22
CA ASP A 88 -22.11 1.33 -12.30
C ASP A 88 -21.60 2.78 -12.22
N ASP A 89 -20.86 3.11 -11.15
CA ASP A 89 -20.32 4.45 -10.88
C ASP A 89 -18.90 4.67 -11.42
N VAL A 90 -18.17 3.60 -11.77
CA VAL A 90 -16.86 3.67 -12.44
C VAL A 90 -16.76 2.61 -13.53
N TYR A 91 -16.03 2.92 -14.62
CA TYR A 91 -15.84 1.98 -15.73
C TYR A 91 -14.67 1.00 -15.49
N LEU A 92 -13.60 1.46 -14.86
CA LEU A 92 -12.33 0.74 -14.71
C LEU A 92 -11.90 0.65 -13.25
N VAL A 93 -11.22 -0.44 -12.91
CA VAL A 93 -10.60 -0.65 -11.59
C VAL A 93 -9.36 0.23 -11.46
N GLY A 94 -9.39 1.24 -10.60
CA GLY A 94 -8.25 2.15 -10.33
C GLY A 94 -7.49 1.85 -9.03
N ALA A 95 -8.05 1.00 -8.17
CA ALA A 95 -7.48 0.55 -6.91
C ALA A 95 -8.07 -0.81 -6.52
N SER A 96 -7.35 -1.63 -5.77
CA SER A 96 -7.83 -2.95 -5.33
C SER A 96 -9.09 -2.89 -4.47
N ILE A 97 -9.33 -1.80 -3.73
CA ILE A 97 -10.56 -1.63 -2.95
C ILE A 97 -11.81 -1.53 -3.83
N TYR A 98 -11.68 -1.17 -5.12
CA TYR A 98 -12.82 -1.05 -6.03
C TYR A 98 -13.49 -2.41 -6.27
N ASP A 99 -12.76 -3.51 -6.12
CA ASP A 99 -13.25 -4.88 -6.27
C ASP A 99 -14.35 -5.23 -5.25
N PHE A 100 -14.34 -4.54 -4.10
CA PHE A 100 -15.23 -4.80 -2.97
C PHE A 100 -16.30 -3.71 -2.80
N GLN A 101 -16.15 -2.58 -3.50
CA GLN A 101 -17.10 -1.47 -3.44
C GLN A 101 -18.26 -1.64 -4.44
N PRO A 102 -19.46 -1.13 -4.11
CA PRO A 102 -19.87 -0.65 -2.78
C PRO A 102 -20.34 -1.77 -1.84
N TRP A 103 -20.59 -2.97 -2.38
CA TRP A 103 -21.38 -4.02 -1.72
C TRP A 103 -20.75 -4.55 -0.43
N VAL A 104 -19.45 -4.85 -0.44
CA VAL A 104 -18.73 -5.35 0.73
C VAL A 104 -18.47 -4.22 1.71
N THR A 105 -18.01 -3.06 1.23
CA THR A 105 -17.68 -1.92 2.10
C THR A 105 -18.90 -1.38 2.85
N ASN A 106 -20.11 -1.52 2.28
CA ASN A 106 -21.37 -1.17 2.93
C ASN A 106 -21.95 -2.31 3.79
N GLY A 107 -21.29 -3.47 3.86
CA GLY A 107 -21.75 -4.64 4.61
C GLY A 107 -22.97 -5.35 4.01
N ILE A 108 -23.30 -5.08 2.75
CA ILE A 108 -24.43 -5.71 2.03
C ILE A 108 -24.08 -7.16 1.66
N VAL A 109 -22.81 -7.41 1.31
CA VAL A 109 -22.28 -8.73 0.96
C VAL A 109 -21.02 -8.99 1.76
N SER A 110 -20.81 -10.22 2.23
CA SER A 110 -19.58 -10.60 2.91
C SER A 110 -18.37 -10.52 1.97
N PRO A 111 -17.18 -10.13 2.46
CA PRO A 111 -15.97 -10.21 1.65
C PRO A 111 -15.67 -11.68 1.28
N PRO A 112 -14.96 -11.95 0.18
CA PRO A 112 -14.61 -13.31 -0.22
C PRO A 112 -13.69 -14.02 0.80
N ALA A 113 -12.98 -13.23 1.62
CA ALA A 113 -12.24 -13.66 2.79
C ALA A 113 -11.97 -12.45 3.71
N ASN A 114 -11.69 -12.69 4.99
CA ASN A 114 -11.36 -11.62 5.93
C ASN A 114 -10.37 -12.11 7.01
N PRO A 115 -9.12 -11.62 7.05
CA PRO A 115 -8.53 -10.67 6.10
C PRO A 115 -8.15 -11.34 4.77
N LEU A 116 -7.91 -10.53 3.73
CA LEU A 116 -7.56 -11.02 2.39
C LEU A 116 -6.32 -10.32 1.82
N THR A 117 -5.65 -10.95 0.87
CA THR A 117 -4.54 -10.38 0.10
C THR A 117 -4.70 -10.62 -1.40
N ILE A 118 -4.29 -9.65 -2.22
CA ILE A 118 -4.52 -9.64 -3.68
C ILE A 118 -3.44 -8.85 -4.41
N SER A 119 -3.12 -9.25 -5.65
CA SER A 119 -2.45 -8.41 -6.64
C SER A 119 -3.45 -8.04 -7.73
N GLN A 120 -3.97 -6.81 -7.69
CA GLN A 120 -5.03 -6.37 -8.60
C GLN A 120 -4.47 -5.48 -9.71
N PRO A 121 -4.59 -5.86 -10.98
CA PRO A 121 -4.33 -4.95 -12.10
C PRO A 121 -5.30 -3.76 -12.08
N CYS A 122 -4.74 -2.57 -12.17
CA CYS A 122 -5.45 -1.30 -12.10
C CYS A 122 -5.14 -0.45 -13.33
N ILE A 123 -6.13 0.34 -13.76
CA ILE A 123 -5.97 1.35 -14.82
C ILE A 123 -6.28 2.73 -14.24
N ARG A 124 -5.33 3.67 -14.40
CA ARG A 124 -5.51 5.10 -14.10
C ARG A 124 -5.20 5.93 -15.33
N LEU A 125 -6.22 6.61 -15.85
CA LEU A 125 -6.07 7.51 -16.99
C LEU A 125 -5.83 8.96 -16.56
N THR A 126 -6.02 9.28 -15.28
CA THR A 126 -5.77 10.62 -14.71
C THR A 126 -4.31 11.03 -14.80
N ASP A 127 -3.39 10.07 -14.78
CA ASP A 127 -1.94 10.31 -14.79
C ASP A 127 -1.33 10.22 -16.21
N ILE A 128 -2.15 10.11 -17.26
CA ILE A 128 -1.68 9.84 -18.63
C ILE A 128 -0.65 10.88 -19.12
N ASP A 129 -0.83 12.15 -18.78
CA ASP A 129 0.07 13.22 -19.15
C ASP A 129 1.46 13.12 -18.50
N ASN A 130 1.57 12.37 -17.40
CA ASN A 130 2.81 12.17 -16.65
C ASN A 130 3.56 10.89 -17.04
N VAL A 131 2.89 9.97 -17.76
CA VAL A 131 3.48 8.72 -18.24
C VAL A 131 4.58 9.02 -19.25
N GLY A 132 5.76 8.41 -19.06
CA GLY A 132 6.95 8.67 -19.86
C GLY A 132 7.71 9.96 -19.51
N LYS A 133 7.08 10.93 -18.82
CA LYS A 133 7.76 12.18 -18.39
C LYS A 133 8.45 12.05 -17.04
N THR A 134 7.79 11.38 -16.09
CA THR A 134 8.18 11.34 -14.68
C THR A 134 8.95 10.08 -14.28
N GLY A 135 9.01 9.06 -15.16
CA GLY A 135 9.65 7.77 -14.91
C GLY A 135 8.94 6.84 -13.91
N ARG A 136 7.90 7.31 -13.19
CA ARG A 136 7.19 6.53 -12.16
C ARG A 136 5.70 6.31 -12.41
N HIS A 137 5.07 7.10 -13.28
CA HIS A 137 3.63 6.98 -13.54
C HIS A 137 3.39 5.96 -14.65
N LEU A 138 2.39 5.11 -14.45
CA LEU A 138 1.91 4.11 -15.39
C LEU A 138 0.39 4.27 -15.54
N THR A 139 -0.13 4.05 -16.75
CA THR A 139 -1.58 3.93 -16.94
C THR A 139 -2.11 2.58 -16.45
N PHE A 140 -1.30 1.52 -16.59
CA PHE A 140 -1.62 0.16 -16.16
C PHE A 140 -0.54 -0.35 -15.20
N PHE A 141 -0.95 -0.80 -14.02
CA PHE A 141 -0.04 -1.30 -12.99
C PHE A 141 -0.76 -2.32 -12.10
N GLU A 142 -0.01 -3.14 -11.37
CA GLU A 142 -0.58 -4.00 -10.34
C GLU A 142 -0.52 -3.32 -8.98
N MET A 143 -1.68 -3.19 -8.33
CA MET A 143 -1.80 -2.77 -6.95
C MET A 143 -1.93 -4.00 -6.06
N MET A 144 -0.84 -4.33 -5.39
CA MET A 144 -0.85 -5.33 -4.33
C MET A 144 -1.47 -4.72 -3.06
N ALA A 145 -2.35 -5.46 -2.39
CA ALA A 145 -3.02 -4.99 -1.20
C ALA A 145 -3.37 -6.12 -0.25
N HIS A 146 -3.40 -5.79 1.04
CA HIS A 146 -4.05 -6.58 2.08
C HIS A 146 -5.25 -5.78 2.60
N HIS A 147 -6.42 -6.41 2.68
CA HIS A 147 -7.65 -5.77 3.14
C HIS A 147 -8.18 -6.50 4.37
N ALA A 148 -8.69 -5.73 5.34
CA ALA A 148 -9.42 -6.20 6.49
C ALA A 148 -10.70 -5.37 6.63
N PHE A 149 -11.85 -6.05 6.64
CA PHE A 149 -13.16 -5.40 6.73
C PHE A 149 -13.69 -5.56 8.15
N ASN A 150 -13.61 -4.49 8.95
CA ASN A 150 -14.09 -4.50 10.34
C ASN A 150 -15.61 -4.27 10.41
N ILE A 151 -16.38 -5.17 9.81
CA ILE A 151 -17.85 -5.13 9.77
C ILE A 151 -18.39 -6.19 10.73
N GLY A 152 -18.83 -5.76 11.91
CA GLY A 152 -19.36 -6.64 12.97
C GLY A 152 -18.28 -7.28 13.85
N GLU A 153 -17.17 -7.71 13.27
CA GLU A 153 -16.00 -8.23 13.98
C GLU A 153 -14.76 -7.37 13.70
N MET A 154 -13.92 -7.19 14.71
CA MET A 154 -12.65 -6.48 14.58
C MET A 154 -11.56 -7.46 14.15
N ILE A 155 -10.96 -7.26 12.98
CA ILE A 155 -9.89 -8.08 12.44
C ILE A 155 -8.52 -7.50 12.83
N TYR A 156 -8.22 -6.29 12.37
CA TYR A 156 -7.08 -5.46 12.81
C TYR A 156 -7.24 -4.01 12.32
N TRP A 157 -6.40 -3.08 12.78
CA TRP A 157 -6.46 -1.66 12.40
C TRP A 157 -5.11 -1.09 11.99
N ASN A 158 -4.89 0.18 12.31
CA ASN A 158 -3.69 0.96 12.00
C ASN A 158 -2.40 0.36 12.58
N ASN A 159 -2.41 -0.13 13.82
CA ASN A 159 -1.21 -0.70 14.46
C ASN A 159 -0.65 -1.86 13.63
N GLU A 160 -1.47 -2.88 13.38
CA GLU A 160 -1.06 -4.07 12.64
C GLU A 160 -0.83 -3.75 11.15
N THR A 161 -1.62 -2.84 10.57
CA THR A 161 -1.42 -2.41 9.16
C THR A 161 -0.03 -1.83 8.94
N VAL A 162 0.41 -0.94 9.84
CA VAL A 162 1.74 -0.32 9.75
C VAL A 162 2.83 -1.34 10.09
N GLU A 163 2.60 -2.23 11.06
CA GLU A 163 3.54 -3.31 11.40
C GLU A 163 3.77 -4.26 10.22
N PHE A 164 2.70 -4.73 9.55
CA PHE A 164 2.83 -5.56 8.35
C PHE A 164 3.63 -4.85 7.26
N SER A 165 3.34 -3.58 7.02
CA SER A 165 4.06 -2.78 6.02
C SER A 165 5.55 -2.67 6.36
N PHE A 166 5.88 -2.38 7.62
CA PHE A 166 7.27 -2.28 8.09
C PHE A 166 8.00 -3.62 8.00
N ASN A 167 7.37 -4.71 8.43
CA ASN A 167 7.96 -6.04 8.39
C ASN A 167 8.14 -6.55 6.95
N LEU A 168 7.19 -6.28 6.06
CA LEU A 168 7.34 -6.58 4.64
C LEU A 168 8.56 -5.86 4.05
N LEU A 169 8.66 -4.53 4.24
CA LEU A 169 9.76 -3.73 3.71
C LEU A 169 11.12 -4.18 4.28
N THR A 170 11.23 -4.34 5.60
CA THR A 170 12.51 -4.60 6.27
C THR A 170 12.92 -6.08 6.28
N LYS A 171 11.96 -7.00 6.43
CA LYS A 171 12.24 -8.44 6.59
C LYS A 171 12.15 -9.20 5.29
N VAL A 172 11.24 -8.83 4.39
CA VAL A 172 11.07 -9.51 3.09
C VAL A 172 11.88 -8.80 2.03
N TYR A 173 11.64 -7.50 1.81
CA TYR A 173 12.32 -6.73 0.78
C TYR A 173 13.71 -6.21 1.18
N LYS A 174 14.13 -6.41 2.45
CA LYS A 174 15.46 -6.02 2.96
C LYS A 174 15.78 -4.53 2.78
N ILE A 175 14.75 -3.70 2.79
CA ILE A 175 14.89 -2.23 2.76
C ILE A 175 15.27 -1.78 4.18
N PRO A 176 16.37 -1.03 4.35
CA PRO A 176 16.86 -0.58 5.66
C PRO A 176 15.94 0.44 6.33
#